data_AF-A0A923TGH3-F1
#
_entry.id   AF-A0A923TGH3-F1
#
_cell.length_a   1.000
_cell.length_b   1.000
_cell.length_c   1.000
_cell.angle_alpha   90.00
_cell.angle_beta   90.00
_cell.angle_gamma   90.00
#
_symmetry.space_group_name_H-M   'P 1'
#
loop_
_entity.id
_entity.type
_entity.pdbx_description
1 polymer ?
#
loop_
_entity_poly.entity_id
_entity_poly.type
_entity_poly.pdbx_seq_one_letter_code
_entity_poly.pdbx_strand_id
1 'polypeptide(L)'
;LSASQRQKIQSLKVAAGEFDGAQYPRFKTTEGAQLRSFVETNLKAELLGDFKFGDSRRELNYLRVSGVLYDFLNDHPETPLKPDILYWLSFCETQNRYQNFYSLPEMYLKQCVTEYPQNPIAAKCLKEYQDLITFAYSGSSGTHIPAEVTKELKSLQELVRKVPAR
;
A
#
# COMPACT_ATOMS: atom_id res chain seq x y z
N LEU A 1 11.04 -16.39 -23.36
CA LEU A 1 9.74 -16.10 -22.71
C LEU A 1 8.83 -17.30 -22.86
N SER A 2 8.23 -17.77 -21.76
CA SER A 2 7.19 -18.81 -21.77
C SER A 2 5.91 -18.30 -22.46
N ALA A 3 5.01 -19.20 -22.83
CA ALA A 3 3.71 -18.82 -23.42
C ALA A 3 2.90 -17.91 -22.46
N SER A 4 2.88 -18.25 -21.17
CA SER A 4 2.26 -17.44 -20.11
C SER A 4 2.89 -16.05 -20.00
N GLN A 5 4.23 -15.94 -20.05
CA GLN A 5 4.91 -14.64 -20.02
C GLN A 5 4.56 -13.77 -21.22
N ARG A 6 4.48 -14.35 -22.43
CA ARG A 6 4.07 -13.62 -23.65
C ARG A 6 2.64 -13.12 -23.56
N GLN A 7 1.71 -13.94 -23.05
CA GLN A 7 0.33 -13.55 -22.84
C GLN A 7 0.20 -12.41 -21.84
N LYS A 8 0.95 -12.46 -20.73
CA LYS A 8 0.97 -11.39 -19.73
C LYS A 8 1.53 -10.07 -20.28
N ILE A 9 2.62 -10.14 -21.03
CA ILE A 9 3.19 -8.95 -21.70
C ILE A 9 2.16 -8.35 -22.67
N GLN A 10 1.46 -9.18 -23.44
CA GLN A 10 0.44 -8.68 -24.37
C GLN A 10 -0.73 -8.01 -23.65
N SER A 11 -1.22 -8.58 -22.55
CA SER A 11 -2.31 -7.97 -21.78
C SER A 11 -1.87 -6.66 -21.11
N LEU A 12 -0.62 -6.58 -20.62
CA LEU A 12 -0.05 -5.33 -20.11
C LEU A 12 0.07 -4.27 -21.20
N LYS A 13 0.49 -4.63 -22.43
CA LYS A 13 0.56 -3.69 -23.56
C LYS A 13 -0.81 -3.13 -23.92
N VAL A 14 -1.83 -3.97 -23.98
CA VAL A 14 -3.21 -3.54 -24.28
C VAL A 14 -3.71 -2.60 -23.19
N ALA A 15 -3.52 -2.96 -21.92
CA ALA A 15 -3.92 -2.11 -20.81
C ALA A 15 -3.16 -0.77 -20.80
N ALA A 16 -1.85 -0.77 -21.11
CA ALA A 16 -1.04 0.45 -21.18
C ALA A 16 -1.52 1.43 -22.24
N GLY A 17 -2.01 0.94 -23.39
CA GLY A 17 -2.60 1.78 -24.42
C GLY A 17 -3.82 2.59 -23.96
N GLU A 18 -4.48 2.18 -22.88
CA GLU A 18 -5.58 2.95 -22.27
C GLU A 18 -5.09 4.14 -21.43
N PHE A 19 -3.80 4.14 -21.09
CA PHE A 19 -3.12 5.24 -20.38
C PHE A 19 -2.28 6.11 -21.32
N ASP A 20 -2.21 5.79 -22.62
CA ASP A 20 -1.45 6.58 -23.58
C ASP A 20 -2.02 8.02 -23.65
N GLY A 21 -1.14 9.00 -23.44
CA GLY A 21 -1.51 10.41 -23.38
C GLY A 21 -2.19 10.86 -22.08
N ALA A 22 -2.43 9.96 -21.13
CA ALA A 22 -2.95 10.32 -19.82
C ALA A 22 -1.87 11.08 -19.03
N GLN A 23 -2.15 12.33 -18.66
CA GLN A 23 -1.29 13.08 -17.78
C GLN A 23 -1.47 12.57 -16.33
N TYR A 24 -0.35 12.34 -15.63
CA TYR A 24 -0.40 12.08 -14.19
C TYR A 24 -0.88 13.35 -13.49
N PRO A 25 -1.96 13.28 -12.69
CA PRO A 25 -2.42 14.45 -11.96
C PRO A 25 -1.35 14.88 -10.96
N ARG A 26 -1.13 16.19 -10.86
CA ARG A 26 -0.32 16.80 -9.81
C ARG A 26 -1.23 17.59 -8.90
N PHE A 27 -1.12 17.35 -7.60
CA PHE A 27 -1.94 17.98 -6.59
C PHE A 27 -1.06 18.91 -5.76
N LYS A 28 -1.61 20.08 -5.42
CA LYS A 28 -1.01 20.99 -4.44
C LYS A 28 -1.33 20.53 -3.03
N THR A 29 -0.60 21.01 -2.03
CA THR A 29 -0.87 20.71 -0.61
C THR A 29 -2.32 21.02 -0.19
N THR A 30 -2.95 22.04 -0.78
CA THR A 30 -4.35 22.43 -0.52
C THR A 30 -5.37 21.48 -1.14
N GLU A 31 -4.96 20.58 -2.02
CA GLU A 31 -5.82 19.69 -2.80
C GLU A 31 -5.83 18.25 -2.24
N GLY A 32 -5.62 18.12 -0.93
CA GLY A 32 -5.57 16.82 -0.26
C GLY A 32 -6.85 15.99 -0.40
N ALA A 33 -8.02 16.64 -0.48
CA ALA A 33 -9.29 15.94 -0.72
C ALA A 33 -9.37 15.34 -2.12
N GLN A 34 -8.84 16.04 -3.13
CA GLN A 34 -8.78 15.59 -4.51
C GLN A 34 -7.80 14.43 -4.65
N LEU A 35 -6.64 14.50 -3.98
CA LEU A 35 -5.70 13.38 -3.91
C LEU A 35 -6.37 12.14 -3.30
N ARG A 36 -7.06 12.30 -2.16
CA ARG A 36 -7.79 11.19 -1.53
C ARG A 36 -8.84 10.60 -2.48
N SER A 37 -9.66 11.43 -3.10
CA SER A 37 -10.68 10.99 -4.07
C SER A 37 -10.07 10.25 -5.25
N PHE A 38 -8.92 10.71 -5.75
CA PHE A 38 -8.18 10.03 -6.81
C PHE A 38 -7.74 8.64 -6.35
N VAL A 39 -7.13 8.52 -5.17
CA VAL A 39 -6.68 7.22 -4.64
C VAL A 39 -7.86 6.29 -4.40
N GLU A 40 -8.90 6.74 -3.70
CA GLU A 40 -10.07 5.92 -3.37
C GLU A 40 -10.83 5.45 -4.61
N THR A 41 -10.81 6.22 -5.70
CA THR A 41 -11.39 5.81 -6.97
C THR A 41 -10.56 4.72 -7.64
N ASN A 42 -9.23 4.86 -7.64
CA ASN A 42 -8.34 3.96 -8.37
C ASN A 42 -7.98 2.68 -7.59
N LEU A 43 -8.06 2.72 -6.25
CA LEU A 43 -7.81 1.59 -5.34
C LEU A 43 -9.09 1.05 -4.69
N LYS A 44 -10.27 1.38 -5.22
CA LYS A 44 -11.56 1.07 -4.58
C LYS A 44 -11.70 -0.41 -4.22
N ALA A 45 -11.31 -1.30 -5.12
CA ALA A 45 -11.46 -2.74 -4.92
C ALA A 45 -10.57 -3.22 -3.76
N GLU A 46 -9.34 -2.73 -3.70
CA GLU A 46 -8.35 -3.12 -2.70
C GLU A 46 -8.71 -2.58 -1.31
N LEU A 47 -9.19 -1.34 -1.25
CA LEU A 47 -9.71 -0.73 -0.02
C LEU A 47 -10.98 -1.43 0.50
N LEU A 48 -11.68 -2.19 -0.35
CA LEU A 48 -12.82 -3.04 0.00
C LEU A 48 -12.43 -4.53 0.20
N GLY A 49 -11.16 -4.89 0.02
CA GLY A 49 -10.66 -6.26 0.15
C GLY A 49 -10.90 -7.17 -1.06
N ASP A 50 -11.35 -6.64 -2.21
CA ASP A 50 -11.49 -7.38 -3.47
C ASP A 50 -10.16 -7.45 -4.24
N PHE A 51 -9.22 -8.27 -3.75
CA PHE A 51 -7.94 -8.48 -4.40
C PHE A 51 -8.05 -9.50 -5.54
N LYS A 52 -7.80 -9.05 -6.78
CA LYS A 52 -7.75 -9.92 -7.96
C LYS A 52 -6.34 -9.93 -8.57
N PHE A 53 -5.71 -11.09 -8.55
CA PHE A 53 -4.39 -11.30 -9.15
C PHE A 53 -4.50 -11.42 -10.68
N GLY A 54 -3.51 -10.88 -11.38
CA GLY A 54 -3.35 -11.06 -12.83
C GLY A 54 -4.13 -10.08 -13.71
N ASP A 55 -4.92 -9.17 -13.13
CA ASP A 55 -5.55 -8.08 -13.86
C ASP A 55 -4.52 -7.00 -14.21
N SER A 56 -4.10 -6.99 -15.48
CA SER A 56 -3.09 -6.06 -15.98
C SER A 56 -3.50 -4.59 -15.88
N ARG A 57 -4.79 -4.24 -15.92
CA ARG A 57 -5.24 -2.86 -15.76
C ARG A 57 -5.06 -2.41 -14.30
N ARG A 58 -5.38 -3.28 -13.34
CA ARG A 58 -5.16 -3.00 -11.91
C ARG A 58 -3.68 -2.84 -11.59
N GLU A 59 -2.82 -3.71 -12.14
CA GLU A 59 -1.37 -3.58 -11.96
C GLU A 59 -0.83 -2.22 -12.41
N LEU A 60 -1.28 -1.74 -13.58
CA LEU A 60 -0.91 -0.40 -14.06
C LEU A 60 -1.49 0.72 -13.18
N ASN A 61 -2.72 0.55 -12.65
CA ASN A 61 -3.29 1.51 -11.70
C ASN A 61 -2.47 1.61 -10.41
N TYR A 62 -1.92 0.51 -9.88
CA TYR A 62 -1.04 0.59 -8.71
C TYR A 62 0.21 1.41 -8.98
N LEU A 63 0.86 1.21 -10.13
CA LEU A 63 2.02 1.99 -10.56
C LEU A 63 1.66 3.47 -10.75
N ARG A 64 0.50 3.75 -11.34
CA ARG A 64 0.01 5.12 -11.54
C ARG A 64 -0.26 5.81 -10.21
N VAL A 65 -0.97 5.15 -9.30
CA VAL A 65 -1.30 5.71 -7.99
C VAL A 65 -0.03 5.91 -7.17
N SER A 66 0.87 4.93 -7.12
CA SER A 66 2.13 5.08 -6.36
C SER A 66 2.98 6.22 -6.92
N GLY A 67 3.09 6.37 -8.25
CA GLY A 67 3.80 7.50 -8.87
C GLY A 67 3.24 8.86 -8.43
N VAL A 68 1.92 9.04 -8.47
CA VAL A 68 1.25 10.28 -8.01
C VAL A 68 1.49 10.53 -6.52
N LEU A 69 1.47 9.48 -5.69
CA LEU A 69 1.72 9.57 -4.26
C LEU A 69 3.17 9.93 -3.92
N TYR A 70 4.14 9.34 -4.62
CA TYR A 70 5.56 9.68 -4.47
C TYR A 70 5.83 11.11 -4.93
N ASP A 71 5.29 11.54 -6.07
CA ASP A 71 5.41 12.92 -6.55
C ASP A 71 4.86 13.91 -5.50
N PHE A 72 3.67 13.64 -4.96
CA PHE A 72 3.07 14.48 -3.92
C PHE A 72 3.91 14.53 -2.63
N LEU A 73 4.45 13.39 -2.18
CA LEU A 73 5.31 13.35 -0.98
C LEU A 73 6.66 14.04 -1.19
N ASN A 74 7.23 13.95 -2.39
CA ASN A 74 8.48 14.63 -2.73
C ASN A 74 8.30 16.15 -2.71
N ASP A 75 7.18 16.64 -3.26
CA ASP A 75 6.88 18.08 -3.27
C ASP A 75 6.40 18.58 -1.89
N HIS A 76 5.77 17.70 -1.09
CA HIS A 76 5.11 18.05 0.16
C HIS A 76 5.45 17.07 1.30
N PRO A 77 6.72 16.97 1.73
CA PRO A 77 7.15 15.97 2.68
C PRO A 77 6.50 16.13 4.06
N GLU A 78 6.08 17.32 4.48
CA GLU A 78 5.43 17.54 5.79
C GLU A 78 3.90 17.57 5.72
N THR A 79 3.32 16.99 4.67
CA THR A 79 1.86 16.95 4.49
C THR A 79 1.16 16.19 5.62
N PRO A 80 0.02 16.70 6.14
CA PRO A 80 -0.78 15.98 7.14
C PRO A 80 -1.39 14.68 6.59
N LEU A 81 -1.38 14.49 5.26
CA LEU A 81 -1.82 13.25 4.61
C LEU A 81 -0.77 12.15 4.61
N LYS A 82 0.47 12.39 5.05
CA LYS A 82 1.53 11.37 5.02
C LYS A 82 1.08 10.01 5.59
N PRO A 83 0.42 9.89 6.75
CA PRO A 83 0.00 8.58 7.25
C PRO A 83 -1.02 7.87 6.34
N ASP A 84 -1.94 8.61 5.67
CA ASP A 84 -2.82 8.03 4.65
C ASP A 84 -2.04 7.59 3.42
N ILE A 85 -1.07 8.38 2.97
CA ILE A 85 -0.25 8.04 1.81
C ILE A 85 0.59 6.80 2.09
N LEU A 86 1.20 6.67 3.27
CA LEU A 86 1.93 5.48 3.68
C LEU A 86 1.03 4.24 3.67
N TYR A 87 -0.20 4.37 4.17
CA TYR A 87 -1.21 3.31 4.09
C TYR A 87 -1.57 2.94 2.65
N TRP A 88 -1.75 3.91 1.76
CA TRP A 88 -2.08 3.63 0.35
C TRP A 88 -0.92 3.02 -0.43
N LEU A 89 0.30 3.51 -0.20
CA LEU A 89 1.51 2.99 -0.81
C LEU A 89 1.73 1.52 -0.43
N SER A 90 1.38 1.09 0.79
CA SER A 90 1.50 -0.33 1.14
C SER A 90 0.62 -1.23 0.28
N PHE A 91 -0.58 -0.79 -0.14
CA PHE A 91 -1.42 -1.57 -1.07
C PHE A 91 -0.81 -1.66 -2.45
N CYS A 92 -0.30 -0.54 -2.98
CA CYS A 92 0.35 -0.50 -4.29
C CYS A 92 1.56 -1.45 -4.34
N GLU A 93 2.40 -1.45 -3.30
CA GLU A 93 3.62 -2.27 -3.26
C GLU A 93 3.35 -3.75 -2.94
N THR A 94 2.27 -4.08 -2.22
CA THR A 94 1.93 -5.49 -1.88
C THR A 94 1.68 -6.34 -3.11
N GLN A 95 1.36 -5.71 -4.24
CA GLN A 95 1.07 -6.36 -5.52
C GLN A 95 2.35 -6.63 -6.31
N ASN A 96 3.42 -5.89 -6.03
CA ASN A 96 4.71 -6.01 -6.71
C ASN A 96 5.58 -7.07 -6.02
N ARG A 97 5.03 -8.27 -5.81
CA ARG A 97 5.60 -9.39 -5.03
C ARG A 97 6.90 -10.00 -5.56
N TYR A 98 7.57 -9.35 -6.52
CA TYR A 98 8.87 -9.80 -7.00
C TYR A 98 9.96 -9.49 -5.96
N GLN A 99 10.20 -10.47 -5.09
CA GLN A 99 11.52 -10.82 -4.53
C GLN A 99 12.31 -9.75 -3.76
N ASN A 100 11.67 -8.91 -2.94
CA ASN A 100 12.41 -8.00 -2.08
C ASN A 100 12.50 -8.54 -0.65
N PHE A 101 13.74 -8.81 -0.21
CA PHE A 101 14.12 -9.20 1.16
C PHE A 101 13.75 -8.16 2.22
N TYR A 102 13.38 -6.94 1.79
CA TYR A 102 12.81 -5.87 2.61
C TYR A 102 11.50 -5.44 1.93
N SER A 103 10.36 -5.79 2.50
CA SER A 103 9.08 -5.45 1.87
C SER A 103 8.74 -3.98 2.16
N LEU A 104 8.68 -3.17 1.10
CA LEU A 104 8.22 -1.78 1.18
C LEU A 104 6.85 -1.63 1.88
N PRO A 105 5.87 -2.56 1.69
CA PRO A 105 4.61 -2.50 2.42
C PRO A 105 4.81 -2.50 3.94
N GLU A 106 5.67 -3.39 4.47
CA GLU A 106 5.94 -3.43 5.91
C GLU A 106 6.61 -2.15 6.38
N MET A 107 7.55 -1.60 5.62
CA MET A 107 8.22 -0.34 5.97
C MET A 107 7.22 0.82 6.08
N TYR A 108 6.33 0.98 5.11
CA TYR A 108 5.33 2.06 5.14
C TYR A 108 4.32 1.92 6.27
N LEU A 109 3.85 0.70 6.52
CA LEU A 109 2.89 0.45 7.61
C LEU A 109 3.53 0.64 8.97
N LYS A 110 4.77 0.19 9.16
CA LYS A 110 5.53 0.44 10.38
C LYS A 110 5.75 1.93 10.60
N GLN A 111 6.20 2.65 9.58
CA GLN A 111 6.38 4.10 9.65
C GLN A 111 5.08 4.82 10.02
N CYS A 112 3.96 4.45 9.39
CA CYS A 112 2.63 4.98 9.71
C CYS A 112 2.31 4.84 11.20
N VAL A 113 2.54 3.66 11.79
CA VAL A 113 2.24 3.40 13.19
C VAL A 113 3.22 4.08 14.14
N THR A 114 4.52 4.09 13.82
CA THR A 114 5.56 4.62 14.71
C THR A 114 5.57 6.14 14.76
N GLU A 115 5.41 6.80 13.61
CA GLU A 115 5.45 8.26 13.50
C GLU A 115 4.09 8.90 13.77
N TYR A 116 2.99 8.22 13.43
CA TYR A 116 1.63 8.77 13.53
C TYR A 116 0.71 7.93 14.42
N PRO A 117 1.13 7.46 15.61
CA PRO A 117 0.33 6.52 16.41
C PRO A 117 -1.04 7.08 16.83
N GLN A 118 -1.17 8.40 16.93
CA GLN A 118 -2.40 9.12 17.30
C GLN A 118 -3.34 9.40 16.12
N ASN A 119 -2.89 9.16 14.88
CA ASN A 119 -3.73 9.37 13.71
C ASN A 119 -4.78 8.25 13.61
N PRO A 120 -6.05 8.54 13.27
CA PRO A 120 -7.09 7.53 13.09
C PRO A 120 -6.72 6.38 12.15
N ILE A 121 -5.84 6.60 11.18
CA ILE A 121 -5.40 5.56 10.23
C ILE A 121 -4.36 4.59 10.81
N ALA A 122 -3.67 4.94 11.90
CA ALA A 122 -2.62 4.10 12.47
C ALA A 122 -3.14 2.72 12.89
N ALA A 123 -4.37 2.64 13.40
CA ALA A 123 -5.02 1.36 13.71
C ALA A 123 -5.22 0.49 12.45
N LYS A 124 -5.55 1.10 11.30
CA LYS A 124 -5.65 0.40 10.02
C LYS A 124 -4.26 -0.03 9.53
N CYS A 125 -3.26 0.84 9.62
CA CYS A 125 -1.88 0.49 9.29
C CYS A 125 -1.37 -0.72 10.10
N LEU A 126 -1.63 -0.72 11.41
CA LEU A 126 -1.25 -1.82 12.29
C LEU A 126 -1.95 -3.13 11.92
N LYS A 127 -3.24 -3.07 11.60
CA LYS A 127 -4.00 -4.25 11.15
C LYS A 127 -3.42 -4.82 9.86
N GLU A 128 -3.19 -3.99 8.85
CA GLU A 128 -2.62 -4.47 7.58
C GLU A 128 -1.22 -5.05 7.76
N TYR A 129 -0.40 -4.47 8.66
CA TYR A 129 0.90 -5.05 8.99
C TYR A 129 0.76 -6.43 9.65
N GLN A 130 -0.18 -6.59 10.58
CA GLN A 130 -0.48 -7.89 11.20
C GLN A 130 -0.91 -8.93 10.17
N ASP A 131 -1.75 -8.53 9.22
CA ASP A 131 -2.23 -9.42 8.16
C ASP A 131 -1.10 -9.83 7.21
N LEU A 132 -0.23 -8.89 6.82
CA LEU A 132 0.96 -9.17 6.00
C LEU A 132 1.91 -10.14 6.69
N ILE A 133 2.25 -9.90 7.96
CA ILE A 133 3.12 -10.78 8.74
C ILE A 133 2.48 -12.15 8.93
N THR A 134 1.20 -12.20 9.28
CA THR A 134 0.47 -13.47 9.44
C THR A 134 0.52 -14.26 8.14
N PHE A 135 0.24 -13.63 7.00
CA PHE A 135 0.31 -14.27 5.70
C PHE A 135 1.74 -14.78 5.39
N ALA A 136 2.76 -13.96 5.62
CA ALA A 136 4.16 -14.29 5.33
C ALA A 136 4.70 -15.49 6.14
N TYR A 137 4.20 -15.68 7.37
CA TYR A 137 4.60 -16.77 8.26
C TYR A 137 3.56 -17.90 8.35
N SER A 138 2.53 -17.89 7.49
CA SER A 138 1.54 -18.97 7.40
C SER A 138 1.94 -19.98 6.31
N GLY A 139 1.76 -21.26 6.61
CA GLY A 139 1.95 -22.36 5.66
C GLY A 139 1.01 -23.52 5.95
N SER A 140 1.26 -24.66 5.30
CA SER A 140 0.44 -25.88 5.47
C SER A 140 0.44 -26.44 6.90
N SER A 141 1.47 -26.14 7.70
CA SER A 141 1.57 -26.54 9.12
C SER A 141 0.99 -25.51 10.09
N GLY A 142 0.38 -24.43 9.59
CA GLY A 142 -0.12 -23.31 10.39
C GLY A 142 0.81 -22.09 10.36
N THR A 143 0.60 -21.16 11.29
CA THR A 143 1.28 -19.87 11.35
C THR A 143 2.39 -19.87 12.40
N HIS A 144 3.63 -19.56 12.00
CA HIS A 144 4.81 -19.60 12.87
C HIS A 144 5.58 -18.27 12.82
N ILE A 145 5.10 -17.26 13.57
CA ILE A 145 5.72 -15.94 13.63
C ILE A 145 6.92 -15.97 14.60
N PRO A 146 8.13 -15.52 14.20
CA PRO A 146 9.29 -15.44 15.09
C PRO A 146 9.03 -14.56 16.33
N ALA A 147 9.73 -14.86 17.43
CA ALA A 147 9.59 -14.14 18.70
C ALA A 147 9.88 -12.64 18.57
N GLU A 148 10.90 -12.27 17.78
CA GLU A 148 11.25 -10.86 17.56
C GLU A 148 10.15 -10.10 16.80
N VAL A 149 9.56 -10.71 15.77
CA VAL A 149 8.45 -10.11 15.02
C VAL A 149 7.21 -9.99 15.91
N THR A 150 6.95 -10.99 16.76
CA THR A 150 5.86 -10.93 17.75
C THR A 150 6.06 -9.80 18.76
N LYS A 151 7.29 -9.58 19.21
CA LYS A 151 7.65 -8.48 20.12
C LYS A 151 7.49 -7.11 19.44
N GLU A 152 7.88 -6.99 18.18
CA GLU A 152 7.66 -5.79 17.38
C GLU A 152 6.16 -5.48 17.24
N LEU A 153 5.35 -6.47 16.86
CA LEU A 153 3.89 -6.33 16.77
C LEU A 153 3.26 -5.83 18.06
N LYS A 154 3.67 -6.38 19.21
CA LYS A 154 3.21 -5.91 20.53
C LYS A 154 3.62 -4.47 20.80
N SER A 155 4.86 -4.10 20.46
CA SER A 155 5.36 -2.73 20.65
C SER A 155 4.54 -1.73 19.83
N LEU A 156 4.23 -2.06 18.57
CA LEU A 156 3.38 -1.24 17.71
C LEU A 156 1.93 -1.16 18.21
N GLN A 157 1.37 -2.27 18.72
CA GLN A 157 0.04 -2.28 19.36
C GLN A 157 -0.03 -1.35 20.56
N GLU A 158 1.00 -1.31 21.40
CA GLU A 158 1.05 -0.43 22.56
C GLU A 158 1.08 1.05 22.19
N LEU A 159 1.75 1.42 21.08
CA LEU A 159 1.76 2.78 20.57
C LEU A 159 0.34 3.25 20.18
N VAL A 160 -0.41 2.40 19.48
CA VAL A 160 -1.79 2.71 19.05
C VAL A 160 -2.78 2.68 20.24
N ARG A 161 -2.60 1.78 21.22
CA ARG A 161 -3.53 1.66 22.36
C ARG A 161 -3.47 2.84 23.33
N LYS A 162 -2.33 3.53 23.43
CA LYS A 162 -2.17 4.71 24.31
C LYS A 162 -2.94 5.93 23.82
N VAL A 163 -3.62 5.83 22.67
CA VAL A 163 -4.50 6.85 22.11
C VAL A 163 -5.89 6.70 22.73
N PRO A 164 -6.37 7.64 23.55
CA PRO A 164 -7.74 7.61 24.02
C PRO A 164 -8.70 7.76 22.83
N ALA A 165 -9.72 6.90 22.76
CA ALA A 165 -10.82 7.04 21.81
C ALA A 165 -11.43 8.44 21.96
N ARG A 166 -11.38 9.24 20.89
CA ARG A 166 -12.08 10.53 20.80
C ARG A 166 -13.50 10.33 20.33
#